data_AF-A0A257UIB9-F1
#
_entry.id   AF-A0A257UIB9-F1
#
_cell.length_a   1.000
_cell.length_b   1.000
_cell.length_c   1.000
_cell.angle_alpha   90.00
_cell.angle_beta   90.00
_cell.angle_gamma   90.00
#
_symmetry.space_group_name_H-M   'P 1'
#
loop_
_entity.id
_entity.type
_entity.pdbx_description
1 polymer ?
#
loop_
_entity_poly.entity_id
_entity_poly.type
_entity_poly.pdbx_seq_one_letter_code
_entity_poly.pdbx_strand_id
1 'polypeptide(L)'
;RVDGDQYDKESARDFVLWKAARPGEPSWESPWGPGRPGWHLECSAMSAKYLGEVFDIHTGGIDLVFPHHENEIAQSRGATGKAPVKLWLHAEHLLVNGEKMSKSLGNFYTLRDLLDRGADPMAIRYLLLSVPYRKQMNFTFEGLEAAKAALARLRDFRARWLEAAAGPEEPPAVAQTIRGHRSAFSAALEEDLNTAIALSALFEAIRASNAAMDRGSWGLGARQEAGGRGPEGVEQSSLGLCLPLREGVVIVNGSDPEVLGKRKELATTALYGAVFEVAQASPYPLRLSPAASGLELGGTEPVAGRPNRALMKLFPIGPRRFAAFFYKRSQVPFSRDRFAYGAVIVEESRLDTAEVQTWCRWLHEGFPPEMPPPRIKRAFAFTVPDD
;
A
#
# COMPACT_ATOMS: atom_id res chain seq x y z
N ARG A 1 7.79 27.15 11.74
CA ARG A 1 7.63 28.58 12.09
C ARG A 1 6.29 28.66 12.81
N VAL A 2 6.30 28.86 14.13
CA VAL A 2 5.07 29.02 14.92
C VAL A 2 4.49 30.35 14.46
N ASP A 3 3.43 30.32 13.67
CA ASP A 3 2.67 31.52 13.38
C ASP A 3 2.07 31.94 14.72
N GLY A 4 2.50 33.10 15.23
CA GLY A 4 2.10 33.61 16.53
C GLY A 4 0.62 33.97 16.46
N ASP A 5 -0.22 32.99 16.76
CA ASP A 5 -1.64 33.15 16.99
C ASP A 5 -1.81 34.15 18.16
N GLN A 6 -1.94 35.44 17.82
CA GLN A 6 -2.24 36.55 18.75
C GLN A 6 -3.70 36.44 19.20
N TYR A 7 -4.03 35.43 20.00
CA TYR A 7 -5.24 35.41 20.80
C TYR A 7 -4.85 35.76 22.24
N ASP A 8 -5.72 36.47 22.95
CA ASP A 8 -5.56 36.68 24.38
C ASP A 8 -5.67 35.31 25.06
N LYS A 9 -4.52 34.77 25.45
CA LYS A 9 -4.42 33.53 26.23
C LYS A 9 -4.38 33.90 27.70
N GLU A 10 -5.19 33.24 28.51
CA GLU A 10 -5.11 33.37 29.97
C GLU A 10 -3.83 32.71 30.50
N SER A 11 -3.34 31.68 29.79
CA SER A 11 -2.13 30.94 30.10
C SER A 11 -1.30 30.64 28.85
N ALA A 12 0.03 30.62 29.00
CA ALA A 12 0.95 30.21 27.93
C ALA A 12 0.71 28.78 27.42
N ARG A 13 0.00 27.95 28.19
CA ARG A 13 -0.34 26.56 27.86
C ARG A 13 -1.62 26.44 27.03
N ASP A 14 -2.36 27.53 26.86
CA ASP A 14 -3.63 27.50 26.14
C ASP A 14 -3.39 27.24 24.65
N PHE A 15 -4.24 26.38 24.09
CA PHE A 15 -4.27 26.02 22.68
C PHE A 15 -5.67 26.19 22.12
N VAL A 16 -5.74 26.51 20.83
CA VAL A 16 -7.01 26.89 20.19
C VAL A 16 -7.83 25.65 19.85
N LEU A 17 -9.11 25.67 20.22
CA LEU A 17 -10.10 24.67 19.80
C LEU A 17 -10.78 25.06 18.47
N TRP A 18 -11.16 26.33 18.34
CA TRP A 18 -11.81 26.89 17.15
C TRP A 18 -11.13 28.20 16.77
N LYS A 19 -10.63 28.29 15.53
CA LYS A 19 -10.00 29.49 14.98
C LYS A 19 -11.02 30.28 14.18
N ALA A 20 -11.21 31.55 14.54
CA ALA A 20 -12.05 32.47 13.76
C ALA A 20 -11.54 32.59 12.32
N ALA A 21 -12.47 32.76 11.37
CA ALA A 21 -12.13 32.85 9.95
C ALA A 21 -11.31 34.11 9.65
N ARG A 22 -10.26 33.97 8.84
CA ARG A 22 -9.55 35.10 8.20
C ARG A 22 -10.06 35.29 6.77
N PRO A 23 -9.98 36.51 6.21
CA PRO A 23 -10.42 36.77 4.84
C PRO A 23 -9.77 35.81 3.84
N GLY A 24 -10.59 35.10 3.06
CA GLY A 24 -10.15 34.17 2.03
C GLY A 24 -9.76 32.76 2.52
N GLU A 25 -9.86 32.47 3.83
CA GLU A 25 -9.69 31.11 4.35
C GLU A 25 -11.00 30.31 4.29
N PRO A 26 -10.94 28.98 4.10
CA PRO A 26 -12.11 28.11 4.30
C PRO A 26 -12.66 28.23 5.72
N SER A 27 -13.98 28.36 5.84
CA SER A 27 -14.68 28.50 7.12
C SER A 27 -16.03 27.79 7.14
N TRP A 28 -16.48 27.42 8.33
CA TRP A 28 -17.77 26.82 8.63
C TRP A 28 -18.50 27.62 9.71
N GLU A 29 -19.83 27.63 9.65
CA GLU A 29 -20.68 28.19 10.69
C GLU A 29 -20.53 27.42 12.01
N SER A 30 -20.50 28.14 13.13
CA SER A 30 -20.44 27.55 14.47
C SER A 30 -21.12 28.47 15.50
N PRO A 31 -21.43 27.98 16.71
CA PRO A 31 -21.96 28.83 17.80
C PRO A 31 -21.05 30.01 18.18
N TRP A 32 -19.78 29.98 17.81
CA TRP A 32 -18.80 31.04 18.07
C TRP A 32 -18.51 31.90 16.84
N GLY A 33 -19.34 31.79 15.80
CA GLY A 33 -19.17 32.45 14.51
C GLY A 33 -18.39 31.63 13.48
N PRO A 34 -18.20 32.18 12.27
CA PRO A 34 -17.52 31.49 11.19
C PRO A 34 -16.04 31.25 11.52
N GLY A 35 -15.58 30.01 11.30
CA GLY A 35 -14.20 29.63 11.59
C GLY A 35 -13.86 28.22 11.15
N ARG A 36 -12.82 27.65 11.74
CA ARG A 36 -12.32 26.30 11.45
C ARG A 36 -11.74 25.65 12.71
N PRO A 37 -11.70 24.31 12.78
CA PRO A 37 -11.12 23.65 13.94
C PRO A 37 -9.64 23.98 14.12
N GLY A 38 -9.19 23.97 15.37
CA GLY A 38 -7.79 23.93 15.71
C GLY A 38 -7.21 22.55 15.42
N TRP A 39 -5.93 22.50 15.04
CA TRP A 39 -5.23 21.28 14.61
C TRP A 39 -5.44 20.07 15.54
N HIS A 40 -5.42 20.28 16.86
CA HIS A 40 -5.60 19.21 17.84
C HIS A 40 -7.04 18.67 17.89
N LEU A 41 -8.04 19.57 17.76
CA LEU A 41 -9.46 19.22 17.94
C LEU A 41 -9.95 18.25 16.87
N GLU A 42 -9.41 18.33 15.66
CA GLU A 42 -9.75 17.45 14.55
C GLU A 42 -9.54 15.98 14.93
N CYS A 43 -8.37 15.64 15.48
CA CYS A 43 -8.01 14.27 15.85
C CYS A 43 -8.87 13.75 17.02
N SER A 44 -9.08 14.54 18.07
CA SER A 44 -9.95 14.14 19.19
C SER A 44 -11.41 13.92 18.76
N ALA A 45 -11.96 14.83 17.94
CA ALA A 45 -13.36 14.72 17.51
C ALA A 45 -13.58 13.54 16.55
N MET A 46 -12.67 13.34 15.58
CA MET A 46 -12.79 12.24 14.61
C MET A 46 -12.55 10.89 15.26
N SER A 47 -11.50 10.74 16.08
CA SER A 47 -11.19 9.48 16.74
C SER A 47 -12.33 9.04 17.66
N ALA A 48 -12.89 9.94 18.47
CA ALA A 48 -14.04 9.65 19.32
C ALA A 48 -15.27 9.20 18.51
N LYS A 49 -15.55 9.86 17.37
CA LYS A 49 -16.67 9.51 16.50
C LYS A 49 -16.56 8.12 15.89
N TYR A 50 -15.37 7.72 15.43
CA TYR A 50 -15.19 6.49 14.66
C TYR A 50 -14.72 5.30 15.49
N LEU A 51 -13.97 5.53 16.56
CA LEU A 51 -13.36 4.49 17.40
C LEU A 51 -13.99 4.42 18.80
N GLY A 52 -14.84 5.40 19.15
CA GLY A 52 -15.42 5.56 20.48
C GLY A 52 -14.58 6.46 21.39
N GLU A 53 -15.16 6.85 22.53
CA GLU A 53 -14.51 7.74 23.50
C GLU A 53 -13.22 7.16 24.10
N VAL A 54 -13.08 5.82 24.07
CA VAL A 54 -11.88 5.09 24.51
C VAL A 54 -11.58 4.00 23.48
N PHE A 55 -10.35 3.98 22.95
CA PHE A 55 -9.90 3.00 21.97
C PHE A 55 -8.49 2.48 22.29
N ASP A 56 -8.07 1.44 21.56
CA ASP A 56 -6.90 0.64 21.97
C ASP A 56 -5.56 1.31 21.64
N ILE A 57 -5.32 1.67 20.38
CA ILE A 57 -4.01 2.14 19.89
C ILE A 57 -4.14 3.48 19.15
N HIS A 58 -3.27 4.43 19.51
CA HIS A 58 -3.07 5.68 18.77
C HIS A 58 -1.59 5.82 18.39
N THR A 59 -1.31 6.15 17.13
CA THR A 59 0.05 6.24 16.59
C THR A 59 0.41 7.65 16.13
N GLY A 60 1.69 8.03 16.20
CA GLY A 60 2.18 9.28 15.60
C GLY A 60 3.70 9.32 15.46
N GLY A 61 4.23 10.44 14.97
CA GLY A 61 5.66 10.74 15.10
C GLY A 61 6.00 11.19 16.52
N ILE A 62 7.25 11.03 16.95
CA ILE A 62 7.72 11.44 18.29
C ILE A 62 7.50 12.94 18.56
N ASP A 63 7.50 13.77 17.52
CA ASP A 63 7.17 15.20 17.58
C ASP A 63 5.70 15.47 17.90
N LEU A 64 4.81 14.50 17.70
CA LEU A 64 3.40 14.63 18.05
C LEU A 64 3.12 14.33 19.52
N VAL A 65 4.07 13.74 20.27
CA VAL A 65 3.91 13.55 21.73
C VAL A 65 3.51 14.87 22.38
N PHE A 66 4.27 15.92 22.09
CA PHE A 66 4.00 17.27 22.59
C PHE A 66 4.15 18.32 21.48
N PRO A 67 3.19 19.25 21.32
CA PRO A 67 1.98 19.40 22.15
C PRO A 67 0.79 18.57 21.65
N HIS A 68 0.89 17.90 20.49
CA HIS A 68 -0.30 17.44 19.76
C HIS A 68 -1.13 16.39 20.52
N HIS A 69 -0.54 15.25 20.85
CA HIS A 69 -1.24 14.17 21.55
C HIS A 69 -1.55 14.53 23.01
N GLU A 70 -0.71 15.33 23.68
CA GLU A 70 -1.03 15.84 25.01
C GLU A 70 -2.29 16.72 25.00
N ASN A 71 -2.45 17.56 23.97
CA ASN A 71 -3.64 18.37 23.78
C ASN A 71 -4.87 17.52 23.41
N GLU A 72 -4.70 16.46 22.60
CA GLU A 72 -5.78 15.51 22.34
C GLU A 72 -6.26 14.80 23.61
N ILE A 73 -5.32 14.38 24.47
CA ILE A 73 -5.62 13.79 25.78
C ILE A 73 -6.40 14.79 26.63
N ALA A 74 -5.96 16.05 26.68
CA ALA A 74 -6.62 17.11 27.44
C ALA A 74 -8.04 17.39 26.92
N GLN A 75 -8.24 17.48 25.60
CA GLN A 75 -9.54 17.68 24.97
C GLN A 75 -10.49 16.51 25.28
N SER A 76 -10.05 15.28 25.05
CA SER A 76 -10.89 14.09 25.24
C SER A 76 -11.21 13.85 26.71
N ARG A 77 -10.24 14.04 27.62
CA ARG A 77 -10.50 13.97 29.07
C ARG A 77 -11.42 15.09 29.54
N GLY A 78 -11.22 16.32 29.06
CA GLY A 78 -12.07 17.45 29.39
C GLY A 78 -13.52 17.25 28.93
N ALA A 79 -13.72 16.62 27.77
CA ALA A 79 -15.05 16.36 27.23
C ALA A 79 -15.77 15.14 27.85
N THR A 80 -15.03 14.09 28.22
CA THR A 80 -15.63 12.77 28.58
C THR A 80 -15.32 12.29 29.99
N GLY A 81 -14.32 12.87 30.65
CA GLY A 81 -13.76 12.38 31.92
C GLY A 81 -12.94 11.09 31.81
N LYS A 82 -12.69 10.58 30.59
CA LYS A 82 -12.00 9.30 30.35
C LYS A 82 -10.65 9.49 29.67
N ALA A 83 -9.72 8.57 29.90
CA ALA A 83 -8.50 8.48 29.11
C ALA A 83 -8.82 7.89 27.72
N PRO A 84 -8.53 8.60 26.60
CA PRO A 84 -9.04 8.22 25.29
C PRO A 84 -8.37 7.01 24.65
N VAL A 85 -7.14 6.68 25.06
CA VAL A 85 -6.28 5.69 24.39
C VAL A 85 -5.58 4.82 25.43
N LYS A 86 -5.56 3.50 25.22
CA LYS A 86 -4.87 2.55 26.11
C LYS A 86 -3.36 2.48 25.85
N LEU A 87 -2.96 2.54 24.59
CA LEU A 87 -1.56 2.42 24.16
C LEU A 87 -1.21 3.46 23.09
N TRP A 88 -0.14 4.23 23.33
CA TRP A 88 0.40 5.19 22.38
C TRP A 88 1.69 4.68 21.76
N LEU A 89 1.80 4.71 20.43
CA LEU A 89 3.00 4.31 19.69
C LEU A 89 3.56 5.51 18.94
N HIS A 90 4.84 5.83 19.16
CA HIS A 90 5.50 6.96 18.52
C HIS A 90 6.74 6.52 17.76
N ALA A 91 6.76 6.83 16.46
CA ALA A 91 7.92 6.57 15.60
C ALA A 91 8.96 7.68 15.77
N GLU A 92 10.23 7.28 15.88
CA GLU A 92 11.37 8.18 15.96
C GLU A 92 11.64 8.90 14.64
N HIS A 93 12.46 9.95 14.73
CA HIS A 93 12.81 10.74 13.56
C HIS A 93 13.72 10.00 12.58
N LEU A 94 13.57 10.37 11.30
CA LEU A 94 14.49 10.04 10.24
C LEU A 94 15.54 11.15 10.09
N LEU A 95 16.80 10.75 10.05
CA LEU A 95 17.96 11.59 9.73
C LEU A 95 18.38 11.34 8.29
N VAL A 96 19.07 12.30 7.68
CA VAL A 96 19.70 12.16 6.37
C VAL A 96 21.17 12.50 6.51
N ASN A 97 22.04 11.54 6.21
CA ASN A 97 23.50 11.67 6.38
C ASN A 97 23.90 12.15 7.79
N GLY A 98 23.21 11.67 8.82
CA GLY A 98 23.46 11.99 10.22
C GLY A 98 22.83 13.31 10.69
N GLU A 99 22.18 14.06 9.81
CA GLU A 99 21.59 15.37 10.13
C GLU A 99 20.06 15.34 10.08
N LYS A 100 19.42 16.27 10.79
CA LYS A 100 17.98 16.46 10.70
C LYS A 100 17.59 16.93 9.30
N MET A 101 16.56 16.33 8.72
CA MET A 101 16.00 16.77 7.44
C MET A 101 15.50 18.21 7.53
N SER A 102 15.95 19.07 6.61
CA SER A 102 15.40 20.41 6.44
C SER A 102 15.54 20.89 5.01
N LYS A 103 14.57 21.69 4.54
CA LYS A 103 14.65 22.32 3.23
C LYS A 103 15.85 23.26 3.10
N SER A 104 16.22 23.95 4.18
CA SER A 104 17.33 24.90 4.21
C SER A 104 18.71 24.24 4.07
N LEU A 105 18.89 23.02 4.60
CA LEU A 105 20.13 22.25 4.43
C LEU A 105 20.19 21.53 3.08
N GLY A 106 19.12 21.55 2.29
CA GLY A 106 19.04 20.83 1.02
C GLY A 106 19.03 19.29 1.15
N ASN A 107 18.99 18.77 2.38
CA ASN A 107 19.01 17.34 2.70
C ASN A 107 17.60 16.74 2.90
N PHE A 108 16.59 17.38 2.31
CA PHE A 108 15.20 16.94 2.36
C PHE A 108 14.83 16.23 1.06
N TYR A 109 14.41 14.97 1.17
CA TYR A 109 13.94 14.17 0.04
C TYR A 109 12.48 13.81 0.24
N THR A 110 11.65 14.14 -0.74
CA THR A 110 10.33 13.52 -0.85
C THR A 110 10.46 12.12 -1.45
N LEU A 111 9.44 11.29 -1.25
CA LEU A 111 9.36 10.01 -1.95
C LEU A 111 9.47 10.21 -3.47
N ARG A 112 8.83 11.24 -4.03
CA ARG A 112 8.88 11.55 -5.45
C ARG A 112 10.31 11.85 -5.92
N ASP A 113 11.06 12.64 -5.16
CA ASP A 113 12.46 12.95 -5.48
C ASP A 113 13.33 11.68 -5.56
N LEU A 114 13.09 10.72 -4.66
CA LEU A 114 13.82 9.44 -4.67
C LEU A 114 13.43 8.57 -5.87
N LEU A 115 12.13 8.51 -6.20
CA LEU A 115 11.64 7.75 -7.35
C LEU A 115 12.12 8.33 -8.68
N ASP A 116 12.12 9.65 -8.82
CA ASP A 116 12.62 10.35 -10.02
C ASP A 116 14.13 10.14 -10.22
N ARG A 117 14.86 9.83 -9.14
CA ARG A 117 16.27 9.42 -9.16
C ARG A 117 16.48 7.93 -9.47
N GLY A 118 15.42 7.17 -9.70
CA GLY A 118 15.48 5.74 -10.03
C GLY A 118 15.57 4.81 -8.82
N ALA A 119 15.26 5.28 -7.62
CA ALA A 119 15.17 4.40 -6.45
C ALA A 119 14.02 3.39 -6.59
N ASP A 120 14.28 2.12 -6.26
CA ASP A 120 13.23 1.11 -6.17
C ASP A 120 12.34 1.45 -4.94
N PRO A 121 11.02 1.69 -5.10
CA PRO A 121 10.11 1.97 -3.99
C PRO A 121 10.17 0.90 -2.90
N MET A 122 10.40 -0.36 -3.28
CA MET A 122 10.52 -1.45 -2.33
C MET A 122 11.82 -1.36 -1.54
N ALA A 123 12.92 -0.91 -2.15
CA ALA A 123 14.18 -0.69 -1.46
C ALA A 123 14.05 0.42 -0.41
N ILE A 124 13.31 1.49 -0.72
CA ILE A 124 12.98 2.53 0.26
C ILE A 124 12.20 1.91 1.44
N ARG A 125 11.15 1.12 1.15
CA ARG A 125 10.36 0.47 2.20
C ARG A 125 11.20 -0.49 3.05
N TYR A 126 12.02 -1.32 2.43
CA TYR A 126 12.92 -2.23 3.13
C TYR A 126 13.88 -1.47 4.04
N LEU A 127 14.47 -0.38 3.53
CA LEU A 127 15.39 0.44 4.30
C LEU A 127 14.69 1.03 5.54
N LEU A 128 13.47 1.54 5.40
CA LEU A 128 12.68 2.06 6.52
C LEU A 128 12.33 0.97 7.56
N LEU A 129 12.13 -0.28 7.12
CA LEU A 129 11.87 -1.42 8.01
C LEU A 129 13.14 -1.99 8.64
N SER A 130 14.32 -1.69 8.12
CA SER A 130 15.59 -2.23 8.62
C SER A 130 15.96 -1.73 10.02
N VAL A 131 15.31 -0.67 10.49
CA VAL A 131 15.51 -0.06 11.80
C VAL A 131 14.17 -0.10 12.56
N PRO A 132 14.13 -0.54 13.84
CA PRO A 132 12.88 -0.54 14.61
C PRO A 132 12.31 0.87 14.76
N TYR A 133 10.98 0.99 14.73
CA TYR A 133 10.30 2.30 14.62
C TYR A 133 10.64 3.30 15.74
N ARG A 134 11.05 2.82 16.93
CA ARG A 134 11.45 3.66 18.08
C ARG A 134 12.94 4.00 18.10
N LYS A 135 13.65 3.77 17.00
CA LYS A 135 15.06 4.14 16.84
C LYS A 135 15.18 5.15 15.72
N GLN A 136 16.02 6.16 15.93
CA GLN A 136 16.35 7.11 14.88
C GLN A 136 17.00 6.37 13.72
N MET A 137 16.47 6.59 12.54
CA MET A 137 16.91 5.91 11.32
C MET A 137 17.68 6.90 10.46
N ASN A 138 18.92 6.57 10.12
CA ASN A 138 19.75 7.41 9.26
C ASN A 138 19.64 6.95 7.80
N PHE A 139 18.97 7.75 6.99
CA PHE A 139 18.89 7.55 5.55
C PHE A 139 20.19 7.99 4.87
N THR A 140 20.74 7.09 4.05
CA THR A 140 21.90 7.32 3.19
C THR A 140 21.63 6.62 1.85
N PHE A 141 22.25 7.11 0.76
CA PHE A 141 22.10 6.44 -0.54
C PHE A 141 22.84 5.09 -0.55
N GLU A 142 23.93 4.97 0.20
CA GLU A 142 24.63 3.70 0.43
C GLU A 142 23.72 2.70 1.15
N GLY A 143 22.98 3.15 2.16
CA GLY A 143 21.97 2.33 2.84
C GLY A 143 20.84 1.89 1.90
N LEU A 144 20.43 2.76 0.97
CA LEU A 144 19.43 2.43 -0.04
C LEU A 144 19.94 1.37 -1.04
N GLU A 145 21.19 1.45 -1.49
CA GLU A 145 21.79 0.42 -2.35
C GLU A 145 21.95 -0.91 -1.59
N ALA A 146 22.32 -0.88 -0.31
CA ALA A 146 22.36 -2.07 0.53
C ALA A 146 20.96 -2.71 0.68
N ALA A 147 19.91 -1.90 0.85
CA ALA A 147 18.52 -2.35 0.89
C ALA A 147 18.09 -3.01 -0.43
N LYS A 148 18.49 -2.43 -1.57
CA LYS A 148 18.25 -3.01 -2.90
C LYS A 148 18.92 -4.37 -3.06
N ALA A 149 20.16 -4.53 -2.59
CA ALA A 149 20.86 -5.82 -2.59
C ALA A 149 20.17 -6.85 -1.68
N ALA A 150 19.67 -6.44 -0.51
CA ALA A 150 18.91 -7.32 0.38
C ALA A 150 17.59 -7.80 -0.27
N LEU A 151 16.89 -6.91 -0.97
CA LEU A 151 15.69 -7.28 -1.74
C LEU A 151 15.99 -8.19 -2.92
N ALA A 152 17.12 -8.03 -3.60
CA ALA A 152 17.54 -8.95 -4.65
C ALA A 152 17.65 -10.37 -4.10
N ARG A 153 18.29 -10.55 -2.94
CA ARG A 153 18.39 -11.86 -2.26
C ARG A 153 17.02 -12.45 -1.92
N LEU A 154 16.07 -11.63 -1.49
CA LEU A 154 14.69 -12.05 -1.23
C LEU A 154 13.99 -12.53 -2.52
N ARG A 155 14.17 -11.78 -3.62
CA ARG A 155 13.62 -12.11 -4.94
C ARG A 155 14.25 -13.40 -5.49
N ASP A 156 15.56 -13.56 -5.37
CA ASP A 156 16.31 -14.73 -5.82
C ASP A 156 15.89 -15.98 -5.04
N PHE A 157 15.81 -15.89 -3.71
CA PHE A 157 15.31 -16.98 -2.87
C PHE A 157 13.91 -17.41 -3.29
N ARG A 158 13.03 -16.45 -3.54
CA ARG A 158 11.66 -16.74 -3.95
C ARG A 158 11.60 -17.44 -5.31
N ALA A 159 12.38 -17.00 -6.29
CA ALA A 159 12.46 -17.65 -7.60
C ALA A 159 12.92 -19.11 -7.44
N ARG A 160 13.99 -19.33 -6.66
CA ARG A 160 14.47 -20.68 -6.33
C ARG A 160 13.42 -21.53 -5.63
N TRP A 161 12.69 -20.97 -4.66
CA TRP A 161 11.63 -21.68 -3.93
C TRP A 161 10.47 -22.11 -4.84
N LEU A 162 10.12 -21.29 -5.83
CA LEU A 162 9.08 -21.62 -6.82
C LEU A 162 9.52 -22.76 -7.74
N GLU A 163 10.77 -22.72 -8.21
CA GLU A 163 11.34 -23.71 -9.15
C GLU A 163 11.74 -25.02 -8.47
N ALA A 164 12.13 -24.98 -7.19
CA ALA A 164 12.57 -26.17 -6.47
C ALA A 164 11.45 -27.20 -6.37
N ALA A 165 11.63 -28.36 -7.02
CA ALA A 165 10.82 -29.53 -6.78
C ALA A 165 11.06 -30.03 -5.34
N ALA A 166 9.99 -30.35 -4.62
CA ALA A 166 10.14 -31.00 -3.32
C ALA A 166 10.55 -32.46 -3.54
N GLY A 167 11.71 -32.85 -3.01
CA GLY A 167 12.18 -34.23 -3.04
C GLY A 167 11.36 -35.13 -2.11
N PRO A 168 11.36 -36.46 -2.34
CA PRO A 168 10.64 -37.42 -1.52
C PRO A 168 11.28 -37.63 -0.14
N GLU A 169 12.58 -37.36 0.00
CA GLU A 169 13.32 -37.47 1.26
C GLU A 169 13.67 -36.10 1.81
N GLU A 170 13.21 -35.85 3.03
CA GLU A 170 13.58 -34.68 3.82
C GLU A 170 14.18 -35.13 5.14
N PRO A 171 15.41 -34.73 5.50
CA PRO A 171 15.88 -34.86 6.86
C PRO A 171 14.99 -34.01 7.79
N PRO A 172 14.37 -34.56 8.84
CA PRO A 172 13.47 -33.81 9.73
C PRO A 172 14.07 -32.52 10.32
N ALA A 173 15.41 -32.49 10.43
CA ALA A 173 16.17 -31.33 10.90
C ALA A 173 16.02 -30.08 10.01
N VAL A 174 15.79 -30.22 8.70
CA VAL A 174 15.67 -29.08 7.77
C VAL A 174 14.38 -28.31 8.02
N ALA A 175 13.21 -28.96 7.96
CA ALA A 175 11.94 -28.36 8.33
C ALA A 175 11.97 -27.75 9.75
N GLN A 176 12.56 -28.45 10.72
CA GLN A 176 12.64 -27.96 12.09
C GLN A 176 13.48 -26.67 12.21
N THR A 177 14.60 -26.59 11.48
CA THR A 177 15.44 -25.39 11.46
C THR A 177 14.70 -24.20 10.87
N ILE A 178 14.03 -24.39 9.72
CA ILE A 178 13.24 -23.33 9.06
C ILE A 178 12.08 -22.88 9.96
N ARG A 179 11.37 -23.83 10.58
CA ARG A 179 10.33 -23.55 11.58
C ARG A 179 10.87 -22.72 12.74
N GLY A 180 12.08 -23.03 13.22
CA GLY A 180 12.74 -22.28 14.28
C GLY A 180 12.96 -20.81 13.92
N HIS A 181 13.47 -20.53 12.71
CA HIS A 181 13.65 -19.16 12.23
C HIS A 181 12.31 -18.43 12.03
N ARG A 182 11.29 -19.12 11.52
CA ARG A 182 9.92 -18.61 11.41
C ARG A 182 9.34 -18.22 12.77
N SER A 183 9.49 -19.07 13.78
CA SER A 183 9.06 -18.74 15.15
C SER A 183 9.84 -17.55 15.71
N ALA A 184 11.15 -17.47 15.45
CA ALA A 184 11.97 -16.34 15.87
C ALA A 184 11.56 -15.02 15.19
N PHE A 185 11.14 -15.08 13.93
CA PHE A 185 10.56 -13.94 13.21
C PHE A 185 9.30 -13.43 13.91
N SER A 186 8.33 -14.31 14.20
CA SER A 186 7.10 -13.91 14.87
C SER A 186 7.37 -13.34 16.26
N ALA A 187 8.20 -14.01 17.05
CA ALA A 187 8.59 -13.55 18.39
C ALA A 187 9.24 -12.15 18.36
N ALA A 188 10.06 -11.87 17.33
CA ALA A 188 10.66 -10.55 17.16
C ALA A 188 9.62 -9.45 16.85
N LEU A 189 8.58 -9.76 16.08
CA LEU A 189 7.51 -8.79 15.83
C LEU A 189 6.58 -8.61 17.03
N GLU A 190 6.36 -9.66 17.81
CA GLU A 190 5.59 -9.62 19.06
C GLU A 190 6.29 -8.76 20.13
N GLU A 191 7.63 -8.72 20.11
CA GLU A 191 8.45 -7.85 20.95
C GLU A 191 8.57 -6.43 20.35
N ASP A 192 7.55 -5.59 20.56
CA ASP A 192 7.51 -4.17 20.15
C ASP A 192 7.86 -3.93 18.67
N LEU A 193 7.34 -4.81 17.78
CA LEU A 193 7.53 -4.72 16.34
C LEU A 193 9.02 -4.62 15.95
N ASN A 194 9.88 -5.45 16.55
CA ASN A 194 11.32 -5.41 16.27
C ASN A 194 11.65 -5.98 14.88
N THR A 195 11.49 -5.11 13.88
CA THR A 195 11.69 -5.43 12.47
C THR A 195 13.13 -5.80 12.14
N ALA A 196 14.13 -5.26 12.84
CA ALA A 196 15.53 -5.60 12.62
C ALA A 196 15.83 -7.07 12.95
N ILE A 197 15.38 -7.55 14.11
CA ILE A 197 15.54 -8.96 14.50
C ILE A 197 14.67 -9.86 13.61
N ALA A 198 13.45 -9.43 13.29
CA ALA A 198 12.59 -10.18 12.37
C ALA A 198 13.25 -10.36 10.99
N LEU A 199 13.80 -9.30 10.41
CA LEU A 199 14.55 -9.37 9.15
C LEU A 199 15.76 -10.30 9.25
N SER A 200 16.50 -10.27 10.37
CA SER A 200 17.60 -11.21 10.61
C SER A 200 17.13 -12.66 10.58
N ALA A 201 16.04 -12.98 11.28
CA ALA A 201 15.47 -14.33 11.30
C ALA A 201 15.00 -14.77 9.90
N LEU A 202 14.40 -13.86 9.13
CA LEU A 202 14.01 -14.10 7.74
C LEU A 202 15.22 -14.48 6.87
N PHE A 203 16.33 -13.75 6.95
CA PHE A 203 17.53 -14.08 6.15
C PHE A 203 18.20 -15.37 6.57
N GLU A 204 18.14 -15.75 7.86
CA GLU A 204 18.62 -17.07 8.29
C GLU A 204 17.71 -18.21 7.78
N ALA A 205 16.39 -18.02 7.74
CA ALA A 205 15.47 -18.97 7.10
C ALA A 205 15.78 -19.16 5.61
N ILE A 206 16.08 -18.05 4.90
CA ILE A 206 16.48 -18.05 3.49
C ILE A 206 17.79 -18.81 3.29
N ARG A 207 18.79 -18.56 4.14
CA ARG A 207 20.10 -19.23 4.10
C ARG A 207 19.93 -20.74 4.29
N ALA A 208 19.19 -21.15 5.32
CA ALA A 208 18.92 -22.56 5.61
C ALA A 208 18.18 -23.25 4.45
N SER A 209 17.20 -22.56 3.86
CA SER A 209 16.41 -23.07 2.73
C SER A 209 17.26 -23.24 1.48
N ASN A 210 18.04 -22.23 1.09
CA ASN A 210 18.95 -22.30 -0.05
C ASN A 210 19.97 -23.44 0.12
N ALA A 211 20.56 -23.58 1.31
CA ALA A 211 21.52 -24.64 1.59
C ALA A 211 20.88 -26.04 1.53
N ALA A 212 19.60 -26.17 1.89
CA ALA A 212 18.87 -27.42 1.74
C ALA A 212 18.55 -27.75 0.28
N MET A 213 18.19 -26.75 -0.53
CA MET A 213 18.01 -26.90 -1.98
C MET A 213 19.33 -27.32 -2.65
N ASP A 214 20.45 -26.70 -2.30
CA ASP A 214 21.78 -27.01 -2.87
C ASP A 214 22.24 -28.44 -2.56
N ARG A 215 21.89 -28.96 -1.37
CA ARG A 215 22.22 -30.33 -0.95
C ARG A 215 21.20 -31.39 -1.41
N GLY A 216 20.15 -30.99 -2.14
CA GLY A 216 19.06 -31.90 -2.51
C GLY A 216 18.23 -32.41 -1.32
N SER A 217 18.36 -31.80 -0.15
CA SER A 217 17.62 -32.16 1.07
C SER A 217 16.35 -31.31 1.24
N TRP A 218 15.83 -30.76 0.15
CA TRP A 218 14.68 -29.87 0.12
C TRP A 218 13.38 -30.66 -0.07
N GLY A 219 12.63 -30.81 1.02
CA GLY A 219 11.39 -31.58 1.04
C GLY A 219 10.12 -30.74 1.22
N LEU A 220 8.98 -31.43 1.26
CA LEU A 220 7.66 -30.81 1.41
C LEU A 220 7.50 -30.06 2.74
N GLY A 221 8.09 -30.54 3.84
CA GLY A 221 8.03 -29.90 5.15
C GLY A 221 8.78 -28.56 5.14
N ALA A 222 10.05 -28.56 4.72
CA ALA A 222 10.85 -27.35 4.52
C ALA A 222 10.14 -26.33 3.61
N ARG A 223 9.57 -26.81 2.50
CA ARG A 223 8.80 -25.96 1.58
C ARG A 223 7.58 -25.32 2.25
N GLN A 224 6.84 -26.07 3.05
CA GLN A 224 5.68 -25.58 3.79
C GLN A 224 6.06 -24.58 4.88
N GLU A 225 7.13 -24.83 5.64
CA GLU A 225 7.60 -23.94 6.69
C GLU A 225 8.18 -22.64 6.12
N ALA A 226 8.92 -22.70 5.00
CA ALA A 226 9.45 -21.51 4.34
C ALA A 226 8.38 -20.68 3.61
N GLY A 227 7.29 -21.32 3.18
CA GLY A 227 6.23 -20.70 2.39
C GLY A 227 4.99 -20.30 3.17
N GLY A 228 4.78 -20.79 4.40
CA GLY A 228 3.59 -20.52 5.21
C GLY A 228 2.27 -20.80 4.49
N ARG A 229 1.83 -22.08 4.42
CA ARG A 229 0.54 -22.51 3.84
C ARG A 229 0.14 -21.76 2.53
N GLY A 230 0.96 -21.86 1.49
CA GLY A 230 0.63 -21.40 0.12
C GLY A 230 1.48 -20.22 -0.36
N PRO A 231 1.29 -19.74 -1.61
CA PRO A 231 2.15 -18.74 -2.26
C PRO A 231 2.16 -17.33 -1.64
N GLU A 232 1.53 -17.14 -0.47
CA GLU A 232 1.35 -15.86 0.23
C GLU A 232 1.80 -15.97 1.71
N GLY A 233 2.97 -16.57 1.95
CA GLY A 233 3.50 -16.78 3.30
C GLY A 233 3.39 -15.56 4.22
N VAL A 234 2.70 -15.77 5.34
CA VAL A 234 2.30 -14.79 6.38
C VAL A 234 3.44 -13.88 6.84
N GLU A 235 4.70 -14.31 6.78
CA GLU A 235 5.86 -13.51 7.20
C GLU A 235 6.23 -12.39 6.21
N GLN A 236 6.18 -12.67 4.91
CA GLN A 236 6.54 -11.67 3.88
C GLN A 236 5.42 -10.67 3.60
N SER A 237 4.16 -11.08 3.80
CA SER A 237 2.99 -10.20 3.77
C SER A 237 2.94 -9.27 4.98
N SER A 238 3.37 -9.72 6.16
CA SER A 238 3.36 -8.93 7.39
C SER A 238 4.28 -7.71 7.33
N LEU A 239 5.43 -7.83 6.66
CA LEU A 239 6.33 -6.70 6.42
C LEU A 239 5.97 -5.91 5.17
N GLY A 240 5.03 -6.39 4.35
CA GLY A 240 4.70 -5.83 3.05
C GLY A 240 5.91 -5.73 2.13
N LEU A 241 6.88 -6.66 2.26
CA LEU A 241 8.09 -6.73 1.43
C LEU A 241 7.90 -7.61 0.19
N CYS A 242 6.75 -8.27 0.09
CA CYS A 242 6.29 -8.91 -1.13
C CYS A 242 5.25 -8.04 -1.83
N LEU A 243 5.55 -7.72 -3.09
CA LEU A 243 4.47 -7.61 -4.07
C LEU A 243 3.85 -9.01 -4.19
N PRO A 244 2.53 -9.15 -4.11
CA PRO A 244 1.88 -10.44 -4.39
C PRO A 244 2.33 -10.89 -5.79
N LEU A 245 3.04 -12.02 -5.87
CA LEU A 245 3.06 -12.75 -7.14
C LEU A 245 1.82 -13.61 -7.05
N ARG A 246 0.77 -13.15 -7.71
CA ARG A 246 -0.17 -14.10 -8.24
C ARG A 246 0.61 -14.97 -9.23
N GLU A 247 0.39 -16.28 -9.19
CA GLU A 247 0.89 -17.18 -10.22
C GLU A 247 0.67 -16.55 -11.60
N GLY A 248 1.75 -16.29 -12.33
CA GLY A 248 1.73 -15.68 -13.66
C GLY A 248 2.27 -14.25 -13.78
N VAL A 249 2.70 -13.58 -12.70
CA VAL A 249 3.39 -12.28 -12.83
C VAL A 249 4.90 -12.53 -12.96
N VAL A 250 5.44 -12.39 -14.18
CA VAL A 250 6.89 -12.28 -14.37
C VAL A 250 7.27 -10.83 -14.13
N ILE A 251 8.02 -10.54 -13.05
CA ILE A 251 8.71 -9.24 -12.93
C ILE A 251 9.94 -9.33 -13.84
N VAL A 252 9.76 -8.95 -15.12
CA VAL A 252 10.90 -8.75 -16.01
C VAL A 252 11.42 -7.34 -15.77
N ASN A 253 12.48 -7.25 -14.97
CA ASN A 253 13.32 -6.06 -14.95
C ASN A 253 14.18 -6.07 -16.22
N GLY A 254 14.09 -5.03 -17.04
CA GLY A 254 15.04 -4.85 -18.14
C GLY A 254 14.39 -4.61 -19.51
N SER A 255 14.89 -3.58 -20.15
CA SER A 255 14.61 -3.04 -21.49
C SER A 255 15.01 -3.96 -22.64
N ASP A 256 14.68 -5.25 -22.58
CA ASP A 256 14.99 -6.22 -23.64
C ASP A 256 13.94 -6.16 -24.79
N PRO A 257 14.33 -5.80 -26.02
CA PRO A 257 13.42 -5.70 -27.17
C PRO A 257 12.76 -7.02 -27.57
N GLU A 258 13.40 -8.16 -27.31
CA GLU A 258 12.89 -9.48 -27.69
C GLU A 258 11.71 -9.91 -26.80
N VAL A 259 11.72 -9.45 -25.55
CA VAL A 259 10.62 -9.65 -24.57
C VAL A 259 9.45 -8.70 -24.85
N LEU A 260 9.71 -7.48 -25.32
CA LEU A 260 8.68 -6.55 -25.81
C LEU A 260 7.89 -7.12 -27.00
N GLY A 261 8.54 -7.92 -27.86
CA GLY A 261 7.89 -8.65 -28.95
C GLY A 261 6.87 -9.69 -28.46
N LYS A 262 7.22 -10.47 -27.44
CA LYS A 262 6.34 -11.50 -26.85
C LYS A 262 5.20 -10.92 -26.00
N ARG A 263 5.34 -9.70 -25.45
CA ARG A 263 4.27 -8.98 -24.72
C ARG A 263 3.04 -8.69 -25.58
N LYS A 264 3.23 -8.51 -26.90
CA LYS A 264 2.13 -8.28 -27.85
C LYS A 264 1.29 -9.53 -28.11
N GLU A 265 1.89 -10.71 -28.04
CA GLU A 265 1.21 -12.00 -28.29
C GLU A 265 0.36 -12.47 -27.10
N LEU A 266 0.82 -12.27 -25.87
CA LEU A 266 0.08 -12.63 -24.65
C LEU A 266 -1.17 -11.76 -24.40
N ALA A 267 -1.17 -10.53 -24.91
CA ALA A 267 -2.32 -9.61 -24.84
C ALA A 267 -3.49 -10.02 -25.77
N THR A 268 -3.31 -11.06 -26.59
CA THR A 268 -4.27 -11.56 -27.59
C THR A 268 -4.80 -12.96 -27.28
N THR A 269 -4.82 -13.37 -26.01
CA THR A 269 -5.37 -14.67 -25.61
C THR A 269 -6.86 -14.54 -25.28
N ALA A 270 -7.68 -15.53 -25.65
CA ALA A 270 -9.16 -15.59 -25.60
C ALA A 270 -9.89 -14.94 -24.40
N LEU A 271 -9.20 -14.79 -23.27
CA LEU A 271 -9.65 -14.16 -22.02
C LEU A 271 -10.26 -12.76 -22.18
N TYR A 272 -9.71 -11.92 -23.06
CA TYR A 272 -10.29 -10.59 -23.35
C TYR A 272 -11.43 -10.64 -24.36
N GLY A 273 -11.50 -11.69 -25.18
CA GLY A 273 -12.51 -11.85 -26.22
C GLY A 273 -13.93 -11.83 -25.68
N ALA A 274 -14.20 -12.55 -24.58
CA ALA A 274 -15.54 -12.62 -24.00
C ALA A 274 -16.03 -11.27 -23.44
N VAL A 275 -15.17 -10.51 -22.75
CA VAL A 275 -15.53 -9.16 -22.27
C VAL A 275 -15.71 -8.21 -23.45
N PHE A 276 -14.87 -8.34 -24.47
CA PHE A 276 -14.92 -7.53 -25.67
C PHE A 276 -16.18 -7.78 -26.49
N GLU A 277 -16.59 -9.03 -26.69
CA GLU A 277 -17.84 -9.40 -27.37
C GLU A 277 -19.06 -8.78 -26.67
N VAL A 278 -19.12 -8.88 -25.34
CA VAL A 278 -20.21 -8.28 -24.57
C VAL A 278 -20.16 -6.75 -24.62
N ALA A 279 -18.97 -6.15 -24.58
CA ALA A 279 -18.80 -4.70 -24.69
C ALA A 279 -19.15 -4.17 -26.08
N GLN A 280 -18.84 -4.91 -27.15
CA GLN A 280 -19.22 -4.56 -28.53
C GLN A 280 -20.72 -4.68 -28.76
N ALA A 281 -21.37 -5.67 -28.14
CA ALA A 281 -22.82 -5.84 -28.18
C ALA A 281 -23.56 -4.90 -27.22
N SER A 282 -22.84 -4.11 -26.41
CA SER A 282 -23.42 -3.20 -25.42
C SER A 282 -23.98 -1.94 -26.09
N PRO A 283 -25.12 -1.40 -25.63
CA PRO A 283 -25.59 -0.09 -26.07
C PRO A 283 -24.71 1.07 -25.55
N TYR A 284 -23.72 0.79 -24.69
CA TYR A 284 -22.79 1.77 -24.12
C TYR A 284 -21.41 1.66 -24.79
N PRO A 285 -21.11 2.45 -25.83
CA PRO A 285 -19.87 2.33 -26.58
C PRO A 285 -18.67 2.70 -25.70
N LEU A 286 -17.62 1.88 -25.81
CA LEU A 286 -16.36 2.04 -25.08
C LEU A 286 -15.17 2.26 -26.03
N ARG A 287 -14.28 3.15 -25.64
CA ARG A 287 -12.93 3.28 -26.18
C ARG A 287 -12.02 2.25 -25.51
N LEU A 288 -11.23 1.58 -26.35
CA LEU A 288 -10.19 0.64 -25.95
C LEU A 288 -8.83 1.28 -26.16
N SER A 289 -7.95 1.16 -25.18
CA SER A 289 -6.58 1.66 -25.26
C SER A 289 -5.62 0.58 -24.74
N PRO A 290 -4.71 0.07 -25.58
CA PRO A 290 -3.63 -0.80 -25.11
C PRO A 290 -2.77 -0.08 -24.06
N ALA A 291 -2.38 -0.78 -23.00
CA ALA A 291 -1.48 -0.30 -21.95
C ALA A 291 -0.38 -1.33 -21.66
N ALA A 292 0.72 -0.91 -21.02
CA ALA A 292 1.90 -1.74 -20.79
C ALA A 292 1.61 -3.06 -20.05
N SER A 293 0.63 -3.09 -19.15
CA SER A 293 0.21 -4.25 -18.34
C SER A 293 -1.18 -4.82 -18.67
N GLY A 294 -1.81 -4.39 -19.77
CA GLY A 294 -3.11 -4.93 -20.14
C GLY A 294 -3.95 -4.02 -21.02
N LEU A 295 -5.27 -4.17 -20.93
CA LEU A 295 -6.24 -3.42 -21.74
C LEU A 295 -7.00 -2.41 -20.87
N GLU A 296 -7.01 -1.15 -21.29
CA GLU A 296 -7.78 -0.09 -20.64
C GLU A 296 -9.05 0.24 -21.42
N LEU A 297 -10.16 0.36 -20.71
CA LEU A 297 -11.51 0.65 -21.23
C LEU A 297 -12.06 1.92 -20.58
N GLY A 298 -12.77 2.73 -21.38
CA GLY A 298 -13.49 3.92 -20.93
C GLY A 298 -14.54 4.37 -21.94
N GLY A 299 -15.40 5.34 -21.61
CA GLY A 299 -16.39 5.86 -22.56
C GLY A 299 -15.78 6.54 -23.80
N THR A 300 -16.48 6.50 -24.94
CA THR A 300 -16.04 7.08 -26.23
C THR A 300 -16.03 8.61 -26.27
N GLU A 301 -16.99 9.27 -25.61
CA GLU A 301 -17.15 10.73 -25.63
C GLU A 301 -17.22 11.34 -24.23
N PRO A 302 -16.73 12.59 -24.04
CA PRO A 302 -17.02 13.41 -22.85
C PRO A 302 -18.52 13.56 -22.64
N VAL A 303 -19.06 12.96 -21.59
CA VAL A 303 -20.39 13.33 -21.09
C VAL A 303 -20.30 14.77 -20.59
N ALA A 304 -20.94 15.70 -21.30
CA ALA A 304 -20.97 17.10 -20.94
C ALA A 304 -21.45 17.27 -19.48
N GLY A 305 -20.66 17.97 -18.66
CA GLY A 305 -21.03 18.29 -17.28
C GLY A 305 -20.76 17.21 -16.22
N ARG A 306 -20.19 16.04 -16.57
CA ARG A 306 -19.80 15.02 -15.57
C ARG A 306 -18.27 14.92 -15.41
N PRO A 307 -17.68 15.46 -14.32
CA PRO A 307 -16.23 15.42 -14.07
C PRO A 307 -15.65 14.03 -13.74
N ASN A 308 -16.49 13.02 -13.56
CA ASN A 308 -16.08 11.68 -13.13
C ASN A 308 -16.09 10.68 -14.29
N ARG A 309 -15.00 10.60 -15.06
CA ARG A 309 -14.79 9.49 -16.01
C ARG A 309 -14.21 8.29 -15.27
N ALA A 310 -15.02 7.25 -15.10
CA ALA A 310 -14.54 5.95 -14.66
C ALA A 310 -13.77 5.27 -15.81
N LEU A 311 -12.67 4.64 -15.46
CA LEU A 311 -11.84 3.82 -16.33
C LEU A 311 -11.76 2.42 -15.74
N MET A 312 -11.58 1.43 -16.59
CA MET A 312 -11.34 0.05 -16.19
C MET A 312 -10.06 -0.45 -16.83
N LYS A 313 -9.20 -1.10 -16.04
CA LYS A 313 -8.01 -1.80 -16.56
C LYS A 313 -8.16 -3.29 -16.30
N LEU A 314 -8.03 -4.10 -17.35
CA LEU A 314 -8.12 -5.56 -17.30
C LEU A 314 -6.72 -6.17 -17.26
N PHE A 315 -6.42 -6.91 -16.20
CA PHE A 315 -5.14 -7.59 -16.02
C PHE A 315 -5.35 -9.11 -16.00
N PRO A 316 -4.57 -9.89 -16.76
CA PRO A 316 -4.61 -11.33 -16.65
C PRO A 316 -3.97 -11.73 -15.30
N ILE A 317 -4.60 -12.65 -14.59
CA ILE A 317 -4.12 -13.14 -13.28
C ILE A 317 -4.04 -14.68 -13.23
N GLY A 318 -4.11 -15.31 -14.41
CA GLY A 318 -4.01 -16.76 -14.61
C GLY A 318 -4.55 -17.18 -15.98
N PRO A 319 -4.44 -18.47 -16.33
CA PRO A 319 -4.76 -18.98 -17.68
C PRO A 319 -6.20 -18.71 -18.15
N ARG A 320 -7.15 -18.57 -17.21
CA ARG A 320 -8.57 -18.27 -17.49
C ARG A 320 -9.17 -17.28 -16.48
N ARG A 321 -8.35 -16.42 -15.90
CA ARG A 321 -8.77 -15.45 -14.87
C ARG A 321 -8.19 -14.07 -15.14
N PHE A 322 -8.99 -13.03 -14.94
CA PHE A 322 -8.54 -11.65 -15.01
C PHE A 322 -9.06 -10.83 -13.83
N ALA A 323 -8.39 -9.72 -13.54
CA ALA A 323 -8.85 -8.70 -12.60
C ALA A 323 -9.28 -7.45 -13.38
N ALA A 324 -10.49 -6.98 -13.12
CA ALA A 324 -11.03 -5.72 -13.62
C ALA A 324 -10.90 -4.65 -12.54
N PHE A 325 -9.98 -3.70 -12.71
CA PHE A 325 -9.76 -2.59 -11.79
C PHE A 325 -10.49 -1.36 -12.26
N PHE A 326 -11.40 -0.84 -11.44
CA PHE A 326 -12.16 0.38 -11.71
C PHE A 326 -11.50 1.56 -11.01
N TYR A 327 -11.24 2.63 -11.74
CA TYR A 327 -10.57 3.80 -11.19
C TYR A 327 -10.97 5.10 -11.91
N LYS A 328 -10.63 6.25 -11.34
CA LYS A 328 -10.75 7.57 -11.97
C LYS A 328 -9.39 8.27 -12.01
N ARG A 329 -9.10 9.00 -13.10
CA ARG A 329 -7.95 9.92 -13.15
C ARG A 329 -8.26 11.22 -12.41
N SER A 330 -7.28 11.71 -11.64
CA SER A 330 -7.34 13.03 -11.03
C SER A 330 -7.61 14.11 -12.09
N GLN A 331 -8.41 15.12 -11.73
CA GLN A 331 -8.69 16.27 -12.59
C GLN A 331 -7.70 17.43 -12.38
N VAL A 332 -6.81 17.29 -11.40
CA VAL A 332 -5.76 18.28 -11.16
C VAL A 332 -4.77 18.21 -12.32
N PRO A 333 -4.51 19.31 -13.04
CA PRO A 333 -3.50 19.35 -14.08
C PRO A 333 -2.18 18.80 -13.54
N PHE A 334 -1.50 17.92 -14.30
CA PHE A 334 -0.24 17.26 -13.93
C PHE A 334 -0.32 16.18 -12.82
N SER A 335 -1.48 15.94 -12.19
CA SER A 335 -1.64 14.81 -11.27
C SER A 335 -1.74 13.49 -12.05
N ARG A 336 -0.90 12.52 -11.69
CA ARG A 336 -1.00 11.13 -12.16
C ARG A 336 -1.83 10.26 -11.22
N ASP A 337 -2.46 10.86 -10.22
CA ASP A 337 -3.16 10.10 -9.17
C ASP A 337 -4.42 9.44 -9.75
N ARG A 338 -4.58 8.15 -9.41
CA ARG A 338 -5.71 7.31 -9.79
C ARG A 338 -6.50 6.96 -8.53
N PHE A 339 -7.77 7.35 -8.47
CA PHE A 339 -8.67 6.95 -7.39
C PHE A 339 -9.30 5.60 -7.75
N ALA A 340 -8.88 4.53 -7.07
CA ALA A 340 -9.46 3.21 -7.28
C ALA A 340 -10.83 3.09 -6.60
N TYR A 341 -11.85 2.67 -7.35
CA TYR A 341 -13.17 2.36 -6.82
C TYR A 341 -13.25 0.91 -6.29
N GLY A 342 -12.46 0.00 -6.87
CA GLY A 342 -12.52 -1.42 -6.54
C GLY A 342 -11.91 -2.30 -7.61
N ALA A 343 -11.85 -3.60 -7.34
CA ALA A 343 -11.50 -4.61 -8.31
C ALA A 343 -12.45 -5.81 -8.24
N VAL A 344 -12.73 -6.41 -9.40
CA VAL A 344 -13.43 -7.70 -9.50
C VAL A 344 -12.45 -8.73 -10.05
N ILE A 345 -12.37 -9.89 -9.41
CA ILE A 345 -11.66 -11.05 -9.96
C ILE A 345 -12.68 -11.88 -10.71
N VAL A 346 -12.39 -12.16 -11.98
CA VAL A 346 -13.28 -12.84 -12.89
C VAL A 346 -12.60 -14.10 -13.39
N GLU A 347 -13.34 -15.20 -13.36
CA GLU A 347 -12.98 -16.44 -14.03
C GLU A 347 -13.80 -16.52 -15.32
N GLU A 348 -13.15 -16.78 -16.45
CA GLU A 348 -13.76 -16.70 -17.80
C GLU A 348 -15.06 -17.50 -17.89
N SER A 349 -15.08 -18.71 -17.31
CA SER A 349 -16.26 -19.60 -17.28
C SER A 349 -17.41 -19.11 -16.40
N ARG A 350 -17.19 -18.05 -15.61
CA ARG A 350 -18.17 -17.44 -14.70
C ARG A 350 -18.48 -15.99 -15.09
N LEU A 351 -18.09 -15.57 -16.28
CA LEU A 351 -18.35 -14.23 -16.79
C LEU A 351 -19.86 -14.04 -16.99
N ASP A 352 -20.45 -13.17 -16.18
CA ASP A 352 -21.86 -12.81 -16.31
C ASP A 352 -22.01 -11.64 -17.29
N THR A 353 -22.77 -11.86 -18.38
CA THR A 353 -23.02 -10.85 -19.41
C THR A 353 -23.73 -9.62 -18.83
N ALA A 354 -24.66 -9.80 -17.88
CA ALA A 354 -25.36 -8.68 -17.25
C ALA A 354 -24.43 -7.83 -16.37
N GLU A 355 -23.45 -8.48 -15.74
CA GLU A 355 -22.41 -7.83 -14.94
C GLU A 355 -21.49 -6.98 -15.85
N VAL A 356 -21.03 -7.54 -16.97
CA VAL A 356 -20.21 -6.81 -17.94
C VAL A 356 -20.97 -5.64 -18.58
N GLN A 357 -22.27 -5.81 -18.90
CA GLN A 357 -23.11 -4.71 -19.37
C GLN A 357 -23.23 -3.58 -18.34
N THR A 358 -23.30 -3.92 -17.05
CA THR A 358 -23.29 -2.95 -15.96
C THR A 358 -21.96 -2.18 -15.92
N TRP A 359 -20.82 -2.85 -16.11
CA TRP A 359 -19.52 -2.18 -16.22
C TRP A 359 -19.46 -1.21 -17.39
N CYS A 360 -19.96 -1.62 -18.57
CA CYS A 360 -19.97 -0.78 -19.77
C CYS A 360 -20.79 0.49 -19.54
N ARG A 361 -21.97 0.37 -18.95
CA ARG A 361 -22.80 1.52 -18.56
C ARG A 361 -22.04 2.49 -17.68
N TRP A 362 -21.28 2.02 -16.71
CA TRP A 362 -20.56 2.90 -15.79
C TRP A 362 -19.35 3.59 -16.36
N LEU A 363 -18.60 2.89 -17.21
CA LEU A 363 -17.51 3.48 -17.95
C LEU A 363 -17.99 4.58 -18.90
N HIS A 364 -19.25 4.46 -19.36
CA HIS A 364 -19.91 5.42 -20.21
C HIS A 364 -20.55 6.58 -19.41
N GLU A 365 -21.39 6.29 -18.42
CA GLU A 365 -22.21 7.27 -17.69
C GLU A 365 -21.55 7.83 -16.42
N GLY A 366 -20.49 7.19 -15.92
CA GLY A 366 -19.87 7.43 -14.62
C GLY A 366 -20.32 6.43 -13.54
N PHE A 367 -19.47 6.20 -12.54
CA PHE A 367 -19.74 5.27 -11.43
C PHE A 367 -20.68 5.91 -10.40
N PRO A 368 -21.90 5.36 -10.16
CA PRO A 368 -22.77 5.80 -9.07
C PRO A 368 -22.26 5.24 -7.73
N PRO A 369 -21.82 6.07 -6.77
CA PRO A 369 -21.26 5.58 -5.51
C PRO A 369 -22.23 4.71 -4.69
N GLU A 370 -23.54 4.95 -4.87
CA GLU A 370 -24.65 4.29 -4.19
C GLU A 370 -24.92 2.86 -4.70
N MET A 371 -24.40 2.49 -5.88
CA MET A 371 -24.64 1.19 -6.51
C MET A 371 -23.32 0.60 -7.03
N PRO A 372 -22.51 -0.11 -6.21
CA PRO A 372 -21.39 -0.93 -6.70
C PRO A 372 -21.93 -2.09 -7.58
N PRO A 373 -21.17 -2.71 -8.52
CA PRO A 373 -21.64 -3.92 -9.17
C PRO A 373 -21.78 -4.99 -8.11
N PRO A 374 -22.58 -6.01 -8.41
CA PRO A 374 -22.47 -7.27 -7.71
C PRO A 374 -20.98 -7.67 -7.64
N ARG A 375 -20.47 -8.05 -6.46
CA ARG A 375 -19.12 -8.61 -6.27
C ARG A 375 -17.91 -7.66 -6.35
N ILE A 376 -18.08 -6.33 -6.47
CA ILE A 376 -16.93 -5.44 -6.16
C ILE A 376 -16.57 -5.62 -4.68
N LYS A 377 -15.36 -6.13 -4.45
CA LYS A 377 -14.72 -6.01 -3.14
C LYS A 377 -14.14 -4.60 -3.06
N ARG A 378 -14.56 -3.81 -2.06
CA ARG A 378 -13.98 -2.48 -1.79
C ARG A 378 -12.47 -2.63 -1.65
N ALA A 379 -11.75 -2.00 -2.55
CA ALA A 379 -10.30 -1.96 -2.57
C ALA A 379 -9.82 -0.97 -1.50
N PHE A 380 -9.51 -1.46 -0.30
CA PHE A 380 -8.54 -0.74 0.51
C PHE A 380 -7.15 -1.07 -0.07
N ALA A 381 -6.44 -0.02 -0.50
CA ALA A 381 -5.02 -0.02 -0.89
C ALA A 381 -4.60 -0.77 -2.17
N PHE A 382 -5.31 -0.58 -3.29
CA PHE A 382 -4.71 -0.88 -4.60
C PHE A 382 -4.35 0.42 -5.32
N THR A 383 -3.06 0.77 -5.34
CA THR A 383 -2.50 1.65 -6.38
C THR A 383 -2.61 0.87 -7.70
N VAL A 384 -3.28 1.44 -8.70
CA VAL A 384 -3.26 0.88 -10.06
C VAL A 384 -1.85 1.09 -10.60
N PRO A 385 -1.06 0.02 -10.85
CA PRO A 385 0.29 0.18 -11.38
C PRO A 385 0.24 0.83 -12.77
N ASP A 386 1.12 1.80 -13.00
CA ASP A 386 1.28 2.42 -14.33
C ASP A 386 1.89 1.41 -15.32
N ASP A 387 2.70 0.48 -14.80
CA ASP A 387 3.55 -0.49 -15.47
C ASP A 387 3.02 -1.92 -15.33
#